data_AF-D5WGG2-F1
#
_entry.id   AF-D5WGG2-F1
#
_cell.length_a   1.000
_cell.length_b   1.000
_cell.length_c   1.000
_cell.angle_alpha   90.00
_cell.angle_beta   90.00
_cell.angle_gamma   90.00
#
_symmetry.space_group_name_H-M   'P 1'
#
loop_
_entity.id
_entity.type
_entity.pdbx_description
1 polymer ?
#
loop_
_entity_poly.entity_id
_entity_poly.type
_entity_poly.pdbx_seq_one_letter_code
_entity_poly.pdbx_strand_id
1 'polypeptide(L)'
;MSYQDIDREIAHLEVVFNALSARDRFPLSYWHGRLHALNRSSMVPAQRQRVAHLEARLRSVGAQLDQLAGASRIGSRAGPRMDHRSGVRSAR
;
A
#
# COMPACT_ATOMS: atom_id res chain seq x y z
N MET A 1 2.58 -15.39 -23.98
CA MET A 1 3.91 -15.27 -23.36
C MET A 1 4.51 -16.67 -23.26
N SER A 2 5.79 -16.82 -23.51
CA SER A 2 6.48 -18.08 -23.23
C SER A 2 6.71 -18.22 -21.72
N TYR A 3 6.98 -19.44 -21.24
CA TYR A 3 7.32 -19.65 -19.83
C TYR A 3 8.57 -18.86 -19.40
N GLN A 4 9.55 -18.69 -20.30
CA GLN A 4 10.76 -17.89 -20.03
C GLN A 4 10.44 -16.40 -19.87
N ASP A 5 9.50 -15.88 -20.64
CA ASP A 5 9.06 -14.48 -20.50
C ASP A 5 8.38 -14.27 -19.15
N ILE A 6 7.58 -15.24 -18.70
CA ILE A 6 6.92 -15.21 -17.40
C ILE A 6 7.96 -15.24 -16.28
N ASP A 7 8.97 -16.12 -16.36
CA ASP A 7 10.02 -16.17 -15.34
C ASP A 7 10.82 -14.87 -15.24
N ARG A 8 11.11 -14.23 -16.39
CA ARG A 8 11.78 -12.92 -16.43
C ARG A 8 10.91 -11.83 -15.81
N GLU A 9 9.63 -11.79 -16.15
CA GLU A 9 8.70 -10.81 -15.60
C GLU A 9 8.53 -11.01 -14.08
N ILE A 10 8.39 -12.25 -13.60
CA ILE A 10 8.33 -12.56 -12.16
C ILE A 10 9.62 -12.13 -11.46
N ALA A 11 10.79 -12.44 -12.01
CA ALA A 11 12.07 -12.04 -11.44
C ALA A 11 12.23 -10.51 -11.37
N HIS A 12 11.78 -9.80 -12.40
CA HIS A 12 11.76 -8.35 -12.40
C HIS A 12 10.83 -7.81 -11.30
N LEU A 13 9.62 -8.35 -11.18
CA LEU A 13 8.67 -7.97 -10.14
C LEU A 13 9.18 -8.27 -8.72
N GLU A 14 9.91 -9.37 -8.52
CA GLU A 14 10.56 -9.69 -7.23
C GLU A 14 11.55 -8.60 -6.82
N VAL A 15 12.37 -8.10 -7.75
CA VAL A 15 13.33 -7.02 -7.48
C VAL A 15 12.61 -5.69 -7.23
N VAL A 16 11.64 -5.34 -8.07
CA VAL A 16 10.87 -4.09 -7.91
C VAL A 16 10.10 -4.10 -6.60
N PHE A 17 9.47 -5.21 -6.24
CA PHE A 17 8.72 -5.34 -5.00
C PHE A 17 9.62 -5.35 -3.77
N ASN A 18 10.91 -5.71 -3.95
CA ASN A 18 11.93 -5.52 -2.92
C ASN A 18 12.25 -4.06 -2.63
N ALA A 19 12.21 -3.21 -3.65
CA ALA A 19 12.47 -1.78 -3.55
C ALA A 19 11.20 -0.93 -3.34
N LEU A 20 10.02 -1.54 -3.46
CA LEU A 20 8.73 -0.86 -3.37
C LEU A 20 8.57 -0.16 -2.01
N SER A 21 8.34 1.15 -2.09
CA SER A 21 8.14 2.03 -0.93
C SER A 21 6.95 2.95 -1.18
N ALA A 22 6.47 3.64 -0.14
CA ALA A 22 5.37 4.61 -0.22
C ALA A 22 5.55 5.71 -1.28
N ARG A 23 6.80 5.94 -1.71
CA ARG A 23 7.19 6.97 -2.69
C ARG A 23 7.46 6.42 -4.09
N ASP A 24 7.02 5.20 -4.37
CA ASP A 24 7.27 4.61 -5.68
C ASP A 24 6.58 5.40 -6.80
N ARG A 25 7.15 5.34 -8.00
CA ARG A 25 6.70 6.12 -9.16
C ARG A 25 5.32 5.67 -9.66
N PHE A 26 4.93 4.43 -9.36
CA PHE A 26 3.68 3.84 -9.82
C PHE A 26 2.78 3.47 -8.63
N PRO A 27 1.47 3.75 -8.72
CA PRO A 27 0.52 3.42 -7.65
C PRO A 27 0.35 1.91 -7.50
N LEU A 28 -0.02 1.45 -6.30
CA LEU A 28 -0.25 0.02 -6.02
C LEU A 28 -1.29 -0.64 -6.95
N SER A 29 -2.30 0.12 -7.40
CA SER A 29 -3.32 -0.36 -8.34
C SER A 29 -2.72 -0.79 -9.69
N TYR A 30 -1.66 -0.11 -10.13
CA TYR A 30 -0.92 -0.48 -11.36
C TYR A 30 -0.26 -1.85 -11.20
N TRP A 31 0.40 -2.08 -10.08
CA TRP A 31 1.05 -3.37 -9.78
C TRP A 31 0.05 -4.51 -9.64
N HIS A 32 -1.12 -4.25 -9.03
CA HIS A 32 -2.23 -5.20 -8.99
C HIS A 32 -2.73 -5.57 -10.40
N GLY A 33 -2.90 -4.59 -11.28
CA GLY A 33 -3.28 -4.83 -12.67
C GLY A 33 -2.26 -5.68 -13.43
N ARG A 34 -0.96 -5.42 -13.23
CA ARG A 34 0.12 -6.19 -13.86
C ARG A 34 0.15 -7.64 -13.37
N LEU A 35 0.03 -7.90 -12.07
CA LEU A 35 -0.06 -9.27 -11.54
C LEU A 35 -1.31 -9.99 -12.05
N HIS A 36 -2.45 -9.30 -12.13
CA HIS A 36 -3.68 -9.88 -12.67
C HIS A 36 -3.54 -10.29 -14.15
N ALA A 37 -2.86 -9.46 -14.96
CA ALA A 37 -2.55 -9.81 -16.35
C ALA A 37 -1.62 -11.03 -16.44
N LEU A 38 -0.61 -11.12 -15.56
CA LEU A 38 0.29 -12.25 -15.47
C LEU A 38 -0.47 -13.54 -15.10
N ASN A 39 -1.41 -13.45 -14.16
CA ASN A 39 -2.20 -14.59 -13.67
C ASN A 39 -3.15 -15.18 -14.72
N ARG A 40 -3.46 -14.44 -15.78
CA ARG A 40 -4.23 -14.95 -16.94
C ARG A 40 -3.37 -15.79 -17.91
N SER A 41 -2.05 -15.75 -17.78
CA SER A 41 -1.14 -16.56 -18.59
C SER A 41 -1.05 -17.99 -18.03
N SER A 42 -0.87 -18.97 -18.91
CA SER A 42 -0.59 -20.35 -18.49
C SER A 42 0.75 -20.41 -17.77
N MET A 43 0.75 -20.88 -16.52
CA MET A 43 1.93 -20.91 -15.65
C MET A 43 2.15 -22.28 -15.04
N VAL A 44 3.42 -22.63 -14.86
CA VAL A 44 3.80 -23.84 -14.10
C VAL A 44 3.63 -23.61 -12.60
N PRO A 45 3.49 -24.67 -11.77
CA PRO A 45 3.25 -24.51 -10.33
C PRO A 45 4.28 -23.63 -9.60
N ALA A 46 5.56 -23.75 -9.95
CA ALA A 46 6.63 -22.93 -9.38
C ALA A 46 6.44 -21.43 -9.64
N GLN A 47 6.02 -21.05 -10.86
CA GLN A 47 5.70 -19.66 -11.22
C GLN A 47 4.51 -19.14 -10.41
N ARG A 48 3.45 -19.94 -10.26
CA ARG A 48 2.27 -19.56 -9.46
C ARG A 48 2.60 -19.29 -8.00
N GLN A 49 3.46 -20.12 -7.41
CA GLN A 49 3.90 -19.92 -6.02
C GLN A 49 4.65 -18.59 -5.85
N ARG A 50 5.54 -18.24 -6.78
CA ARG A 50 6.26 -16.96 -6.76
C ARG A 50 5.31 -15.77 -6.92
N VAL A 51 4.34 -15.87 -7.83
CA VAL A 51 3.30 -14.85 -8.02
C VAL A 51 2.46 -14.66 -6.75
N ALA A 52 2.07 -15.75 -6.08
CA ALA A 52 1.34 -15.68 -4.81
C ALA A 52 2.13 -14.95 -3.71
N HIS A 53 3.45 -15.15 -3.65
CA HIS A 53 4.32 -14.40 -2.73
C HIS A 53 4.35 -12.90 -3.07
N LEU A 54 4.43 -12.55 -4.36
CA LEU A 54 4.37 -11.14 -4.80
C LEU A 54 3.03 -10.49 -4.42
N GLU A 55 1.91 -11.19 -4.61
CA GLU A 55 0.59 -10.69 -4.22
C GLU A 55 0.49 -10.46 -2.70
N ALA A 56 0.98 -11.40 -1.89
CA ALA A 56 0.99 -11.26 -0.43
C ALA A 56 1.82 -10.06 0.01
N ARG A 57 2.96 -9.86 -0.63
CA ARG A 57 3.83 -8.71 -0.37
C ARG A 57 3.18 -7.39 -0.75
N LEU A 58 2.52 -7.33 -1.91
CA LEU A 58 1.82 -6.12 -2.36
C LEU A 58 0.69 -5.73 -1.39
N ARG A 59 -0.06 -6.71 -0.88
CA ARG A 59 -1.09 -6.49 0.16
C ARG A 59 -0.48 -5.95 1.46
N SER A 60 0.67 -6.49 1.89
CA SER A 60 1.37 -6.00 3.08
C SER A 60 1.80 -4.54 2.93
N VAL A 61 2.39 -4.19 1.78
CA VAL A 61 2.77 -2.80 1.47
C VAL A 61 1.54 -1.90 1.47
N GLY A 62 0.44 -2.30 0.84
CA GLY A 62 -0.82 -1.54 0.86
C GLY A 62 -1.32 -1.26 2.28
N ALA A 63 -1.36 -2.29 3.14
CA ALA A 63 -1.78 -2.13 4.53
C ALA A 63 -0.86 -1.16 5.30
N GLN A 64 0.46 -1.20 5.06
CA GLN A 64 1.41 -0.26 5.66
C GLN A 64 1.17 1.18 5.21
N LEU A 65 0.87 1.40 3.91
CA LEU A 65 0.54 2.73 3.39
C LEU A 65 -0.76 3.26 4.00
N ASP A 66 -1.79 2.42 4.09
CA ASP A 66 -3.07 2.77 4.70
C ASP A 66 -2.90 3.10 6.20
N GLN A 67 -2.04 2.37 6.90
CA GLN A 67 -1.69 2.66 8.30
C GLN A 67 -0.99 4.01 8.44
N LEU A 68 -0.03 4.34 7.57
CA LEU A 68 0.65 5.64 7.56
C LEU A 68 -0.33 6.79 7.25
N ALA A 69 -1.25 6.60 6.28
CA ALA A 69 -2.29 7.57 5.96
C ALA A 69 -3.33 7.71 7.08
N GLY A 70 -3.65 6.63 7.80
CA GLY A 70 -4.51 6.62 8.99
C GLY A 70 -3.86 7.33 10.18
N ALA A 71 -2.58 7.07 10.45
CA ALA A 71 -1.83 7.71 11.53
C ALA A 71 -1.71 9.24 11.33
N SER A 72 -1.51 9.68 10.09
CA SER A 72 -1.50 11.13 9.76
C SER A 72 -2.84 11.80 10.07
N ARG A 73 -3.97 11.12 9.88
CA ARG A 73 -5.31 11.67 10.17
C ARG A 73 -5.63 11.76 11.66
N ILE A 74 -5.06 10.90 12.50
CA ILE A 74 -5.28 10.95 13.96
C ILE A 74 -4.46 12.07 14.61
N GLY A 75 -3.29 12.41 14.07
CA GLY A 75 -2.43 13.50 14.57
C GLY A 75 -3.02 14.91 14.42
N SER A 76 -3.98 15.13 13.52
CA SER A 76 -4.53 16.47 13.24
C SER A 76 -5.79 16.84 14.05
N ARG A 77 -6.26 15.98 14.96
CA ARG A 77 -7.47 16.25 15.79
C ARG A 77 -7.17 16.45 17.28
N ALA A 78 -6.03 17.05 17.59
CA ALA A 78 -5.73 17.59 18.92
C ALA A 78 -5.54 19.12 18.84
N GLY A 79 -6.57 19.83 18.36
CA GLY A 79 -6.67 21.27 18.58
C GLY A 79 -7.02 21.52 20.05
N PRO A 80 -6.30 22.39 20.77
CA PRO A 80 -6.56 22.66 22.17
C PRO A 80 -7.94 23.30 22.30
N ARG A 81 -8.80 22.68 23.11
CA ARG A 81 -10.02 23.32 23.62
C ARG A 81 -9.57 24.52 24.46
N MET A 82 -9.56 25.71 23.86
CA MET A 82 -9.55 26.96 24.63
C MET A 82 -10.87 27.03 25.38
N ASP A 83 -10.80 26.80 26.67
CA ASP A 83 -11.86 27.10 27.63
C ASP A 83 -11.98 28.62 27.72
N HIS A 84 -12.90 29.20 26.94
CA HIS A 84 -13.23 30.61 27.06
C HIS A 84 -14.02 30.83 28.34
N ARG A 85 -13.27 31.13 29.40
CA ARG A 85 -13.54 32.16 30.40
C ARG A 85 -14.87 32.90 30.16
N SER A 86 -15.92 32.52 30.88
CA SER A 86 -17.08 33.37 31.10
C SER A 86 -17.08 33.84 32.55
N GLY A 87 -16.44 34.99 32.77
CA GLY A 87 -16.70 35.81 33.93
C GLY A 87 -17.69 36.89 33.53
N VAL A 88 -18.90 36.88 34.10
CA VAL A 88 -19.70 38.10 34.21
C VAL A 88 -20.22 38.22 35.63
N ARG A 89 -19.79 39.34 36.19
CA ARG A 89 -20.11 39.97 37.47
C ARG A 89 -21.47 40.66 37.34
N SER A 90 -22.37 40.48 38.30
CA SER A 90 -23.50 41.36 38.61
C SER A 90 -24.02 40.92 39.98
N ALA A 91 -23.79 41.61 41.10
CA ALA A 91 -24.18 42.97 41.48
C ALA A 91 -25.70 43.18 41.49
N ARG A 92 -26.36 42.76 42.58
CA ARG A 92 -27.27 43.59 43.37
C ARG A 92 -27.64 42.91 44.67
#